data_AF-A0A0F9FBK5-F1
#
_entry.id   AF-A0A0F9FBK5-F1
#
_cell.length_a   1.000
_cell.length_b   1.000
_cell.length_c   1.000
_cell.angle_alpha   90.00
_cell.angle_beta   90.00
_cell.angle_gamma   90.00
#
_symmetry.space_group_name_H-M   'P 1'
#
loop_
_entity.id
_entity.type
_entity.pdbx_description
1 polymer ?
#
loop_
_entity_poly.entity_id
_entity_poly.type
_entity_poly.pdbx_seq_one_letter_code
_entity_poly.pdbx_strand_id
1 'polypeptide(L)'
;MRSSISAGRGIVMCLGLLMVVLASTAGAVARAEDAAAAPADSWPSPVTWKPDPRAVASGLYIVPRPPAKRERVVFTVTEPSGVARVNWPVRGGIPLHRGELADAGRIRLLDASGKEIPVQGKATAFWPERTIRFLCIDFLATLKAGEERQYTLEYGQAVRPKVASRLKVTAARPAGAVTVST
;
A
#
# COMPACT_ATOMS: atom_id res chain seq x y z
N MET A 1 7.88 50.05 -25.43
CA MET A 1 9.15 49.39 -25.09
C MET A 1 9.46 49.61 -23.62
N ARG A 2 9.17 48.63 -22.76
CA ARG A 2 9.79 48.43 -21.46
C ARG A 2 9.88 46.93 -21.25
N SER A 3 11.06 46.38 -21.46
CA SER A 3 11.43 45.03 -21.11
C SER A 3 11.52 44.94 -19.59
N SER A 4 10.93 43.92 -18.97
CA SER A 4 11.25 43.54 -17.60
C SER A 4 11.50 42.04 -17.55
N ILE A 5 12.66 41.73 -17.00
CA ILE A 5 13.33 40.44 -16.96
C ILE A 5 12.64 39.50 -15.97
N SER A 6 12.46 38.26 -16.43
CA SER A 6 12.07 37.08 -15.65
C SER A 6 13.22 36.63 -14.74
N ALA A 7 12.92 36.43 -13.46
CA ALA A 7 13.76 35.70 -12.50
C ALA A 7 12.81 35.00 -11.50
N GLY A 8 12.69 33.67 -11.55
CA GLY A 8 13.25 32.77 -10.54
C GLY A 8 12.24 32.47 -9.42
N ARG A 9 11.98 31.24 -8.97
CA ARG A 9 12.76 30.01 -8.94
C ARG A 9 11.80 28.83 -8.86
N GLY A 10 11.92 27.89 -9.79
CA GLY A 10 11.43 26.53 -9.62
C GLY A 10 12.38 25.78 -8.68
N ILE A 11 11.85 25.21 -7.60
CA ILE A 11 12.60 24.29 -6.74
C ILE A 11 12.55 22.92 -7.41
N VAL A 12 13.59 22.62 -8.17
CA VAL A 12 13.94 21.26 -8.61
C VAL A 12 14.76 20.67 -7.47
N MET A 13 14.17 19.78 -6.67
CA MET A 13 14.94 18.93 -5.76
C MET A 13 15.49 17.74 -6.53
N CYS A 14 16.67 17.93 -7.13
CA CYS A 14 17.60 16.86 -7.43
C CYS A 14 18.30 16.47 -6.13
N LEU A 15 18.00 15.28 -5.60
CA LEU A 15 18.84 14.67 -4.56
C LEU A 15 19.47 13.41 -5.17
N GLY A 16 20.63 13.60 -5.80
CA GLY A 16 21.56 12.51 -6.06
C GLY A 16 22.27 12.15 -4.76
N LEU A 17 22.23 10.88 -4.37
CA LEU A 17 23.04 10.37 -3.28
C LEU A 17 23.96 9.26 -3.78
N LEU A 18 25.23 9.58 -3.65
CA LEU A 18 26.45 8.81 -3.84
C LEU A 18 26.42 7.49 -3.04
N MET A 19 26.66 6.36 -3.70
CA MET A 19 26.92 5.08 -3.04
C MET A 19 28.41 4.99 -2.67
N VAL A 20 28.72 5.14 -1.37
CA VAL A 20 30.02 4.80 -0.79
C VAL A 20 30.01 3.32 -0.43
N VAL A 21 30.94 2.56 -0.98
CA VAL A 21 31.21 1.16 -0.61
C VAL A 21 32.08 1.16 0.65
N LEU A 22 31.53 0.66 1.76
CA LEU A 22 32.27 0.39 2.99
C LEU A 22 32.29 -1.12 3.23
N ALA A 23 33.48 -1.72 3.14
CA ALA A 23 33.74 -3.07 3.62
C ALA A 23 33.68 -3.07 5.15
N SER A 24 32.74 -3.84 5.72
CA SER A 24 32.59 -4.01 7.17
C SER A 24 33.19 -5.34 7.61
N THR A 25 34.18 -5.26 8.49
CA THR A 25 34.72 -6.36 9.27
C THR A 25 33.68 -6.87 10.26
N ALA A 26 33.56 -8.20 10.36
CA ALA A 26 32.67 -8.90 11.26
C ALA A 26 32.88 -8.51 12.74
N GLY A 27 32.01 -7.63 13.23
CA GLY A 27 31.73 -7.46 14.65
C GLY A 27 30.27 -7.84 14.88
N ALA A 28 30.02 -8.80 15.76
CA ALA A 28 28.67 -9.23 16.11
C ALA A 28 27.90 -8.09 16.79
N VAL A 29 27.15 -7.33 15.99
CA VAL A 29 26.11 -6.44 16.48
C VAL A 29 24.89 -7.31 16.72
N ALA A 30 24.48 -7.43 17.99
CA ALA A 30 23.21 -8.06 18.35
C ALA A 30 22.11 -7.46 17.47
N ARG A 31 21.52 -8.29 16.60
CA ARG A 31 20.35 -7.92 15.80
C ARG A 31 19.27 -7.48 16.78
N ALA A 32 18.79 -6.25 16.63
CA ALA A 32 17.50 -5.82 17.15
C ALA A 32 16.35 -6.50 16.36
N GLU A 33 16.46 -7.82 16.14
CA GLU A 33 15.36 -8.67 15.74
C GLU A 33 14.69 -9.11 17.05
N ASP A 34 13.36 -9.08 17.06
CA ASP A 34 12.47 -9.33 18.20
C ASP A 34 12.21 -8.15 19.16
N ALA A 35 12.09 -6.93 18.62
CA ALA A 35 10.98 -6.10 19.10
C ALA A 35 9.69 -6.71 18.55
N ALA A 36 9.23 -7.78 19.20
CA ALA A 36 7.93 -8.38 18.93
C ALA A 36 6.90 -7.26 18.86
N ALA A 37 6.28 -7.08 17.69
CA ALA A 37 5.13 -6.22 17.55
C ALA A 37 4.18 -6.60 18.69
N ALA A 38 3.95 -5.65 19.60
CA ALA A 38 3.16 -5.90 20.79
C ALA A 38 1.87 -6.62 20.36
N PRO A 39 1.46 -7.71 21.04
CA PRO A 39 0.31 -8.51 20.64
C PRO A 39 -0.86 -7.57 20.36
N ALA A 40 -1.68 -7.85 19.35
CA ALA A 40 -2.80 -7.00 18.93
C ALA A 40 -3.77 -6.61 20.08
N ASP A 41 -3.62 -7.29 21.21
CA ASP A 41 -4.37 -7.23 22.45
C ASP A 41 -3.79 -6.23 23.47
N SER A 42 -2.58 -5.71 23.22
CA SER A 42 -1.88 -4.71 24.05
C SER A 42 -2.21 -3.27 23.69
N TRP A 43 -2.87 -3.05 22.55
CA TRP A 43 -3.51 -1.78 22.25
C TRP A 43 -4.78 -1.67 23.10
N PRO A 44 -5.04 -0.53 23.77
CA PRO A 44 -6.24 -0.38 24.57
C PRO A 44 -7.47 -0.73 23.72
N SER A 45 -8.34 -1.58 24.30
CA SER A 45 -9.70 -1.94 23.88
C SER A 45 -10.35 -0.88 22.97
N PRO A 46 -11.16 -1.26 21.96
CA PRO A 46 -11.63 -0.37 20.89
C PRO A 46 -11.94 0.99 21.48
N VAL A 47 -11.09 1.95 21.13
CA VAL A 47 -10.98 3.18 21.89
C VAL A 47 -12.38 3.78 21.98
N THR A 48 -12.94 3.87 23.19
CA THR A 48 -14.20 4.58 23.47
C THR A 48 -13.98 6.09 23.36
N TRP A 49 -13.16 6.50 22.38
CA TRP A 49 -12.84 7.86 22.04
C TRP A 49 -14.09 8.51 21.49
N LYS A 50 -14.72 9.33 22.33
CA LYS A 50 -15.71 10.30 21.86
C LYS A 50 -14.94 11.46 21.22
N PRO A 51 -15.27 11.84 19.97
CA PRO A 51 -14.61 12.98 19.35
C PRO A 51 -14.90 14.26 20.14
N ASP A 52 -13.93 15.17 20.17
CA ASP A 52 -14.12 16.51 20.73
C ASP A 52 -15.29 17.19 19.99
N PRO A 53 -16.33 17.68 20.70
CA PRO A 53 -17.46 18.39 20.09
C PRO A 53 -17.03 19.55 19.19
N ARG A 54 -15.91 20.23 19.48
CA ARG A 54 -15.35 21.31 18.66
C ARG A 54 -14.83 20.78 17.32
N ALA A 55 -14.22 19.60 17.30
CA ALA A 55 -13.74 18.97 16.06
C ALA A 55 -14.91 18.49 15.19
N VAL A 56 -16.00 18.03 15.82
CA VAL A 56 -17.24 17.67 15.11
C VAL A 56 -17.90 18.93 14.53
N ALA A 57 -18.02 19.99 15.32
CA ALA A 57 -18.62 21.25 14.89
C ALA A 57 -17.80 21.97 13.80
N SER A 58 -16.48 21.81 13.79
CA SER A 58 -15.61 22.45 12.78
C SER A 58 -15.61 21.76 11.42
N GLY A 59 -16.19 20.57 11.30
CA GLY A 59 -16.16 19.78 10.07
C GLY A 59 -14.80 19.11 9.77
N LEU A 60 -13.80 19.27 10.65
CA LEU A 60 -12.50 18.59 10.53
C LEU A 60 -12.55 17.12 10.95
N TYR A 61 -13.61 16.73 11.68
CA TYR A 61 -13.80 15.35 12.10
C TYR A 61 -14.29 14.47 10.94
N ILE A 62 -13.50 13.45 10.60
CA ILE A 62 -13.89 12.43 9.62
C ILE A 62 -14.87 11.47 10.29
N VAL A 63 -16.14 11.59 9.91
CA VAL A 63 -17.24 10.75 10.41
C VAL A 63 -17.11 9.33 9.83
N PRO A 64 -17.23 8.27 10.64
CA PRO A 64 -17.26 6.90 10.15
C PRO A 64 -18.43 6.67 9.18
N ARG A 65 -18.16 6.04 8.03
CA ARG A 65 -19.18 5.51 7.13
C ARG A 65 -19.59 4.09 7.57
N PRO A 66 -20.78 3.62 7.17
CA PRO A 66 -21.14 2.21 7.30
C PRO A 66 -20.13 1.32 6.56
N PRO A 67 -19.93 0.06 6.99
CA PRO A 67 -19.09 -0.89 6.27
C PRO A 67 -19.47 -0.99 4.80
N ALA A 68 -18.48 -0.91 3.91
CA ALA A 68 -18.70 -0.96 2.48
C ALA A 68 -19.25 -2.34 2.07
N LYS A 69 -20.35 -2.38 1.32
CA LYS A 69 -20.81 -3.62 0.70
C LYS A 69 -19.90 -4.00 -0.46
N ARG A 70 -19.70 -3.07 -1.39
CA ARG A 70 -18.73 -3.12 -2.49
C ARG A 70 -18.46 -1.68 -2.94
N GLU A 71 -17.23 -1.24 -2.78
CA GLU A 71 -16.74 0.06 -3.26
C GLU A 71 -15.64 -0.15 -4.30
N ARG A 72 -15.39 0.88 -5.12
CA ARG A 72 -14.42 0.84 -6.21
C ARG A 72 -13.45 2.01 -6.15
N VAL A 73 -12.16 1.72 -6.28
CA VAL A 73 -11.11 2.72 -6.50
C VAL A 73 -10.47 2.45 -7.84
N VAL A 74 -10.48 3.45 -8.71
CA VAL A 74 -9.85 3.39 -10.02
C VAL A 74 -8.52 4.14 -9.96
N PHE A 75 -7.46 3.51 -10.46
CA PHE A 75 -6.13 4.12 -10.50
C PHE A 75 -5.37 3.71 -11.77
N THR A 76 -4.36 4.48 -12.13
CA THR A 76 -3.54 4.25 -13.32
C THR A 76 -2.11 3.92 -12.92
N VAL A 77 -1.52 2.94 -13.60
CA VAL A 77 -0.09 2.65 -13.53
C VAL A 77 0.54 3.05 -14.85
N THR A 78 1.55 3.90 -14.78
CA THR A 78 2.30 4.40 -15.94
C THR A 78 3.67 3.74 -15.98
N GLU A 79 4.10 3.31 -17.17
CA GLU A 79 5.48 2.93 -17.47
C GLU A 79 6.25 4.17 -17.98
N PRO A 80 7.12 4.80 -17.17
CA PRO A 80 7.69 6.10 -17.52
C PRO A 80 9.03 6.01 -18.27
N SER A 81 9.63 4.83 -18.38
CA SER A 81 11.00 4.65 -18.87
C SER A 81 11.11 4.25 -20.35
N GLY A 82 9.99 4.03 -21.03
CA GLY A 82 9.97 3.61 -22.43
C GLY A 82 10.45 2.16 -22.62
N VAL A 83 10.33 1.33 -21.59
CA VAL A 83 10.76 -0.08 -21.60
C VAL A 83 9.60 -0.98 -21.21
N ALA A 84 9.34 -2.00 -22.02
CA ALA A 84 8.29 -2.97 -21.73
C ALA A 84 8.55 -3.71 -20.40
N ARG A 85 7.49 -3.87 -19.62
CA ARG A 85 7.47 -4.52 -18.30
C ARG A 85 6.60 -5.77 -18.39
N VAL A 86 7.13 -6.91 -17.96
CA VAL A 86 6.38 -8.17 -17.90
C VAL A 86 6.37 -8.66 -16.47
N ASN A 87 5.18 -8.93 -15.92
CA ASN A 87 4.97 -9.36 -14.53
C ASN A 87 5.76 -8.51 -13.51
N TRP A 88 5.81 -7.21 -13.73
CA TRP A 88 6.56 -6.28 -12.91
C TRP A 88 5.82 -6.00 -11.60
N PRO A 89 6.49 -6.06 -10.44
CA PRO A 89 5.86 -5.82 -9.15
C PRO A 89 5.46 -4.34 -9.03
N VAL A 90 4.19 -4.13 -8.70
CA VAL A 90 3.62 -2.81 -8.39
C VAL A 90 3.17 -2.82 -6.94
N ARG A 91 3.64 -1.83 -6.17
CA ARG A 91 3.24 -1.58 -4.79
C ARG A 91 2.70 -0.17 -4.66
N GLY A 92 1.55 0.00 -4.02
CA GLY A 92 0.92 1.31 -3.81
C GLY A 92 0.02 1.37 -2.59
N GLY A 93 -0.11 2.56 -2.00
CA GLY A 93 -1.00 2.82 -0.87
C GLY A 93 -2.33 3.42 -1.32
N ILE A 94 -3.44 2.80 -0.91
CA ILE A 94 -4.80 3.27 -1.17
C ILE A 94 -5.39 3.80 0.15
N PRO A 95 -5.71 5.10 0.25
CA PRO A 95 -6.46 5.64 1.38
C PRO A 95 -7.90 5.13 1.33
N LEU A 96 -8.42 4.70 2.48
CA LEU A 96 -9.79 4.21 2.61
C LEU A 96 -10.58 5.07 3.59
N HIS A 97 -11.87 5.20 3.32
CA HIS A 97 -12.74 5.97 4.19
C HIS A 97 -12.91 5.25 5.53
N ARG A 98 -13.05 6.07 6.57
CA ARG A 98 -13.28 5.61 7.93
C ARG A 98 -14.54 4.74 8.01
N GLY A 99 -14.45 3.59 8.67
CA GLY A 99 -15.57 2.67 8.88
C GLY A 99 -15.77 1.58 7.79
N GLU A 100 -15.11 1.66 6.65
CA GLU A 100 -15.54 0.87 5.48
C GLU A 100 -14.98 -0.54 5.37
N LEU A 101 -13.68 -0.72 5.63
CA LEU A 101 -12.98 -1.98 5.42
C LEU A 101 -12.20 -2.35 6.67
N ALA A 102 -12.53 -3.48 7.29
CA ALA A 102 -11.82 -4.00 8.46
C ALA A 102 -10.83 -5.13 8.12
N ASP A 103 -11.00 -5.77 6.96
CA ASP A 103 -10.28 -6.97 6.55
C ASP A 103 -9.61 -6.74 5.19
N ALA A 104 -8.27 -6.75 5.19
CA ALA A 104 -7.45 -6.53 4.00
C ALA A 104 -7.56 -7.65 2.96
N GLY A 105 -8.12 -8.82 3.32
CA GLY A 105 -8.41 -9.92 2.40
C GLY A 105 -9.72 -9.74 1.61
N ARG A 106 -10.57 -8.77 1.97
CA ARG A 106 -11.84 -8.49 1.27
C ARG A 106 -11.66 -7.51 0.12
N ILE A 107 -10.70 -7.84 -0.76
CA ILE A 107 -10.35 -7.04 -1.93
C ILE A 107 -10.24 -7.92 -3.18
N ARG A 108 -10.37 -7.31 -4.34
CA ARG A 108 -9.99 -7.89 -5.63
C ARG A 108 -9.55 -6.79 -6.59
N LEU A 109 -8.67 -7.13 -7.51
CA LEU A 109 -8.13 -6.18 -8.49
C LEU A 109 -8.55 -6.59 -9.89
N LEU A 110 -9.10 -5.66 -10.66
CA LEU A 110 -9.50 -5.83 -12.04
C LEU A 110 -8.57 -5.02 -12.95
N ASP A 111 -8.16 -5.60 -14.07
CA ASP A 111 -7.49 -4.85 -15.14
C ASP A 111 -8.49 -4.04 -15.98
N ALA A 112 -7.97 -3.30 -16.96
CA ALA A 112 -8.78 -2.48 -17.86
C ALA A 112 -9.84 -3.27 -18.67
N SER A 113 -9.67 -4.59 -18.84
CA SER A 113 -10.65 -5.46 -19.49
C SER A 113 -11.71 -6.01 -18.54
N GLY A 114 -11.62 -5.68 -17.24
CA GLY A 114 -12.48 -6.22 -16.20
C GLY A 114 -12.07 -7.62 -15.73
N LYS A 115 -10.91 -8.13 -16.18
CA LYS A 115 -10.39 -9.42 -15.75
C LYS A 115 -9.75 -9.29 -14.37
N GLU A 116 -10.08 -10.22 -13.48
CA GLU A 116 -9.48 -10.28 -12.15
C GLU A 116 -8.03 -10.77 -12.20
N ILE A 117 -7.15 -10.07 -11.49
CA ILE A 117 -5.73 -10.42 -11.33
C ILE A 117 -5.39 -10.63 -9.85
N PRO A 118 -4.39 -11.46 -9.52
CA PRO A 118 -3.98 -11.65 -8.13
C PRO A 118 -3.51 -10.33 -7.52
N VAL A 119 -3.96 -10.06 -6.29
CA VAL A 119 -3.54 -8.91 -5.49
C VAL A 119 -3.36 -9.34 -4.05
N GLN A 120 -2.34 -8.80 -3.39
CA GLN A 120 -2.15 -8.93 -1.95
C GLN A 120 -2.40 -7.58 -1.29
N GLY A 121 -3.21 -7.58 -0.23
CA GLY A 121 -3.48 -6.41 0.59
C GLY A 121 -2.78 -6.51 1.94
N LYS A 122 -2.21 -5.41 2.42
CA LYS A 122 -1.69 -5.26 3.79
C LYS A 122 -2.15 -3.94 4.36
N ALA A 123 -2.86 -3.98 5.49
CA ALA A 123 -3.17 -2.77 6.24
C ALA A 123 -1.88 -2.17 6.83
N THR A 124 -1.62 -0.90 6.55
CA THR A 124 -0.44 -0.17 7.04
C THR A 124 -0.80 0.92 8.06
N ALA A 125 -2.07 1.31 8.12
CA ALA A 125 -2.61 2.16 9.17
C ALA A 125 -4.08 1.87 9.41
N PHE A 126 -4.53 2.12 10.63
CA PHE A 126 -5.92 1.94 11.07
C PHE A 126 -6.53 3.27 11.54
N TRP A 127 -7.84 3.37 11.44
CA TRP A 127 -8.67 4.34 12.14
C TRP A 127 -8.87 3.91 13.61
N PRO A 128 -9.32 4.82 14.50
CA PRO A 128 -9.52 4.50 15.92
C PRO A 128 -10.40 3.28 16.20
N GLU A 129 -11.40 3.03 15.35
CA GLU A 129 -12.30 1.89 15.42
C GLU A 129 -11.76 0.61 14.73
N ARG A 130 -10.45 0.58 14.43
CA ARG A 130 -9.74 -0.54 13.80
C ARG A 130 -10.15 -0.88 12.37
N THR A 131 -10.83 0.02 11.67
CA THR A 131 -10.95 -0.07 10.21
C THR A 131 -9.67 0.41 9.53
N ILE A 132 -9.41 -0.08 8.34
CA ILE A 132 -8.19 0.21 7.58
C ILE A 132 -8.27 1.65 7.07
N ARG A 133 -7.24 2.44 7.36
CA ARG A 133 -7.08 3.81 6.87
C ARG A 133 -6.20 3.87 5.63
N PHE A 134 -5.13 3.09 5.62
CA PHE A 134 -4.23 2.94 4.48
C PHE A 134 -4.04 1.45 4.18
N LEU A 135 -4.42 1.06 2.96
CA LEU A 135 -4.23 -0.28 2.43
C LEU A 135 -3.07 -0.25 1.43
N CYS A 136 -1.98 -0.95 1.74
CA CYS A 136 -0.94 -1.24 0.77
C CYS A 136 -1.38 -2.42 -0.09
N ILE A 137 -1.34 -2.24 -1.42
CA ILE A 137 -1.60 -3.31 -2.39
C ILE A 137 -0.31 -3.69 -3.13
N ASP A 138 -0.18 -4.98 -3.40
CA ASP A 138 0.92 -5.59 -4.14
C ASP A 138 0.34 -6.48 -5.26
N PHE A 139 0.75 -6.25 -6.51
CA PHE A 139 0.34 -7.08 -7.65
C PHE A 139 1.39 -7.04 -8.77
N LEU A 140 1.22 -7.90 -9.79
CA LEU A 140 2.11 -7.96 -10.95
C LEU A 140 1.42 -7.33 -12.16
N ALA A 141 2.05 -6.31 -12.75
CA ALA A 141 1.59 -5.62 -13.94
C ALA A 141 2.42 -5.99 -15.17
N THR A 142 1.79 -6.06 -16.33
CA THR A 142 2.48 -6.20 -17.62
C THR A 142 2.11 -5.01 -18.49
N LEU A 143 3.08 -4.18 -18.87
CA LEU A 143 2.89 -2.90 -19.56
C LEU A 143 3.85 -2.84 -20.76
N LYS A 144 3.40 -2.30 -21.90
CA LYS A 144 4.29 -1.95 -23.01
C LYS A 144 5.14 -0.73 -22.62
N ALA A 145 6.20 -0.50 -23.39
CA ALA A 145 7.00 0.72 -23.27
C ALA A 145 6.11 1.97 -23.37
N GLY A 146 6.18 2.86 -22.38
CA GLY A 146 5.39 4.09 -22.32
C GLY A 146 3.89 3.90 -22.07
N GLU A 147 3.43 2.68 -21.75
CA GLU A 147 2.00 2.42 -21.57
C GLU A 147 1.49 2.95 -20.23
N GLU A 148 0.30 3.56 -20.27
CA GLU A 148 -0.54 3.77 -19.10
C GLU A 148 -1.67 2.74 -19.08
N ARG A 149 -1.88 2.10 -17.93
CA ARG A 149 -2.97 1.14 -17.76
C ARG A 149 -3.78 1.41 -16.51
N GLN A 150 -5.08 1.41 -16.69
CA GLN A 150 -6.04 1.57 -15.61
C GLN A 150 -6.35 0.24 -14.93
N TYR A 151 -6.53 0.30 -13.62
CA TYR A 151 -6.94 -0.80 -12.76
C TYR A 151 -8.08 -0.36 -11.85
N THR A 152 -8.93 -1.31 -11.47
CA THR A 152 -10.02 -1.10 -10.51
C THR A 152 -9.83 -2.02 -9.31
N LEU A 153 -9.55 -1.44 -8.15
CA LEU A 153 -9.63 -2.15 -6.87
C LEU A 153 -11.08 -2.15 -6.41
N GLU A 154 -11.65 -3.32 -6.18
CA GLU A 154 -12.90 -3.44 -5.45
C GLU A 154 -12.65 -3.95 -4.03
N TYR A 155 -13.35 -3.38 -3.05
CA TYR A 155 -13.27 -3.80 -1.66
C TYR A 155 -14.64 -3.79 -0.97
N GLY A 156 -14.78 -4.53 0.13
CA GLY A 156 -15.99 -4.52 0.96
C GLY A 156 -16.51 -5.89 1.34
N GLN A 157 -17.57 -5.93 2.15
CA GLN A 157 -18.10 -7.14 2.76
C GLN A 157 -18.59 -8.19 1.75
N ALA A 158 -19.02 -7.78 0.56
CA ALA A 158 -19.45 -8.66 -0.53
C ALA A 158 -18.32 -8.99 -1.54
N VAL A 159 -17.10 -8.49 -1.31
CA VAL A 159 -15.95 -8.79 -2.16
C VAL A 159 -15.27 -10.05 -1.65
N ARG A 160 -15.05 -10.99 -2.57
CA ARG A 160 -14.27 -12.20 -2.35
C ARG A 160 -13.26 -12.31 -3.50
N PRO A 161 -11.95 -12.43 -3.22
CA PRO A 161 -10.97 -12.71 -4.27
C PRO A 161 -11.26 -14.10 -4.83
N LYS A 162 -11.36 -14.19 -6.16
CA LYS A 162 -11.47 -15.44 -6.91
C LYS A 162 -10.10 -15.95 -7.35
N VAL A 163 -9.15 -15.04 -7.53
CA VAL A 163 -7.80 -15.36 -7.97
C VAL A 163 -6.82 -15.22 -6.80
N ALA A 164 -6.29 -16.35 -6.33
CA ALA A 164 -5.22 -16.36 -5.34
C ALA A 164 -3.84 -16.19 -6.01
N SER A 165 -2.88 -15.63 -5.28
CA SER A 165 -1.48 -15.67 -5.69
C SER A 165 -1.02 -17.12 -5.84
N ARG A 166 -0.21 -17.39 -6.88
CA ARG A 166 0.41 -18.71 -7.10
C ARG A 166 1.65 -18.94 -6.23
N LEU A 167 2.12 -17.89 -5.54
CA LEU A 167 3.31 -17.94 -4.71
C LEU A 167 3.09 -18.91 -3.55
N LYS A 168 3.93 -19.95 -3.49
CA LYS A 168 3.95 -20.93 -2.40
C LYS A 168 5.22 -20.72 -1.59
N VAL A 169 5.05 -20.51 -0.28
CA VAL A 169 6.16 -20.50 0.68
C VAL A 169 6.16 -21.85 1.38
N THR A 170 7.21 -22.63 1.18
CA THR A 170 7.40 -23.88 1.91
C THR A 170 8.62 -23.73 2.80
N ALA A 171 8.45 -23.89 4.10
CA ALA A 171 9.57 -24.00 5.01
C ALA A 171 10.25 -25.35 4.77
N ALA A 172 11.48 -25.35 4.25
CA ALA A 172 12.27 -26.56 4.14
C ALA A 172 13.06 -26.73 5.45
N ARG A 173 12.86 -27.87 6.14
CA ARG A 173 13.84 -28.34 7.13
C ARG A 173 14.95 -29.09 6.37
N PRO A 174 16.23 -28.98 6.79
CA PRO A 174 16.70 -28.57 8.11
C PRO A 174 16.76 -27.05 8.32
N ALA A 175 16.77 -26.65 9.61
CA ALA A 175 16.68 -25.27 10.06
C ALA A 175 17.67 -24.35 9.34
N GLY A 176 17.17 -23.40 8.55
CA GLY A 176 17.97 -22.34 7.93
C GLY A 176 17.58 -21.95 6.51
N ALA A 177 16.78 -22.75 5.79
CA ALA A 177 16.43 -22.46 4.39
C ALA A 177 14.93 -22.12 4.22
N VAL A 178 14.65 -20.99 3.56
CA VAL A 178 13.30 -20.62 3.10
C VAL A 178 13.29 -20.71 1.58
N THR A 179 12.47 -21.60 1.02
CA THR A 179 12.29 -21.73 -0.43
C THR A 179 11.03 -20.98 -0.85
N VAL A 180 11.18 -20.04 -1.79
CA VAL A 180 10.08 -19.28 -2.39
C VAL A 180 9.92 -19.72 -3.84
N SER A 181 8.74 -20.22 -4.21
CA SER A 181 8.41 -20.58 -5.59
C SER A 181 7.33 -19.64 -6.12
N THR A 182 7.64 -18.95 -7.22
CA THR A 182 6.79 -17.94 -7.87
C THR A 182 6.01 -18.52 -9.04
#